data_AF-A0AAP0MAU3-F1
#
_entry.id   AF-A0AAP0MAU3-F1
#
_cell.length_a   1.000
_cell.length_b   1.000
_cell.length_c   1.000
_cell.angle_alpha   90.00
_cell.angle_beta   90.00
_cell.angle_gamma   90.00
#
_symmetry.space_group_name_H-M   'P 1'
#
loop_
_entity.id
_entity.type
_entity.pdbx_description
1 polymer ?
#
loop_
_entity_poly.entity_id
_entity_poly.type
_entity_poly.pdbx_seq_one_letter_code
_entity_poly.pdbx_strand_id
1 'polypeptide(L)'
;MKDDEKNSIRILINSAIPDPEVKGGLRWPMGKSYSKDYRIVGVWHNEFKSYKSPSLKLEVRNVDRFIFKTGPGEATIEINLKLRRLVSEIQAGKIATDSIYSGFKDNLRELESLGDPLVKVGKIVVQLWYRATVAPNR
;
A
#
# COMPACT_ATOMS: atom_id res chain seq x y z
N MET A 1 -1.54 2.57 26.33
CA MET A 1 -1.71 1.10 26.30
C MET A 1 -0.95 0.52 27.46
N LYS A 2 -1.64 -0.21 28.33
CA LYS A 2 -1.07 -0.97 29.44
C LYS A 2 -0.29 -2.18 28.88
N ASP A 3 0.61 -2.76 29.67
CA ASP A 3 1.52 -3.80 29.18
C ASP A 3 0.83 -5.14 28.88
N ASP A 4 -0.24 -5.45 29.62
CA ASP A 4 -1.17 -6.54 29.35
C ASP A 4 -1.85 -6.40 27.97
N GLU A 5 -2.32 -5.19 27.64
CA GLU A 5 -2.90 -4.90 26.31
C GLU A 5 -1.88 -5.11 25.19
N LYS A 6 -0.64 -4.63 25.38
CA LYS A 6 0.45 -4.83 24.39
C LYS A 6 0.75 -6.31 24.21
N ASN A 7 0.77 -7.07 25.30
CA ASN A 7 1.05 -8.49 25.27
C ASN A 7 -0.06 -9.27 24.55
N SER A 8 -1.33 -8.98 24.86
CA SER A 8 -2.49 -9.58 24.19
C SER A 8 -2.48 -9.33 22.67
N ILE A 9 -2.16 -8.11 22.22
CA ILE A 9 -2.03 -7.80 20.79
C ILE A 9 -0.84 -8.53 20.16
N ARG A 10 0.31 -8.60 20.83
CA ARG A 10 1.49 -9.32 20.32
C ARG A 10 1.23 -10.81 20.12
N ILE A 11 0.60 -11.48 21.10
CA ILE A 11 0.22 -12.91 20.99
C ILE A 11 -0.74 -13.11 19.81
N LEU A 12 -1.71 -12.20 19.65
CA LEU A 12 -2.66 -12.25 18.54
C LEU A 12 -1.95 -12.08 17.18
N ILE A 13 -1.01 -11.14 17.03
CA ILE A 13 -0.26 -10.96 15.78
C ILE A 13 0.65 -12.17 15.49
N ASN A 14 1.35 -12.67 16.51
CA ASN A 14 2.30 -13.78 16.36
C ASN A 14 1.65 -15.14 16.09
N SER A 15 0.33 -15.25 16.23
CA SER A 15 -0.42 -16.48 15.92
C SER A 15 -0.93 -16.54 14.46
N ALA A 16 -0.68 -15.50 13.66
CA ALA A 16 -1.02 -15.48 12.25
C ALA A 16 -0.22 -16.51 11.46
N ILE A 17 -0.88 -17.18 10.52
CA ILE A 17 -0.28 -18.14 9.60
C ILE A 17 -0.39 -17.57 8.18
N PRO A 18 0.72 -17.44 7.44
CA PRO A 18 0.70 -17.12 6.02
C PRO A 18 -0.13 -18.11 5.23
N ASP A 19 -1.06 -17.60 4.44
CA ASP A 19 -1.96 -18.40 3.62
C ASP A 19 -2.30 -17.61 2.34
N PRO A 20 -1.67 -17.93 1.20
CA PRO A 20 -1.87 -17.21 -0.05
C PRO A 20 -3.25 -17.47 -0.69
N GLU A 21 -4.00 -18.47 -0.22
CA GLU A 21 -5.30 -18.83 -0.78
C GLU A 21 -6.44 -17.98 -0.19
N VAL A 22 -6.17 -17.25 0.90
CA VAL A 22 -7.15 -16.36 1.53
C VAL A 22 -6.85 -14.89 1.25
N LYS A 23 -7.91 -14.09 1.14
CA LYS A 23 -7.78 -12.63 1.01
C LYS A 23 -7.00 -12.05 2.19
N GLY A 24 -6.05 -11.18 1.90
CA GLY A 24 -5.14 -10.59 2.88
C GLY A 24 -3.99 -11.51 3.30
N GLY A 25 -3.87 -12.70 2.72
CA GLY A 25 -2.67 -13.55 2.81
C GLY A 25 -2.37 -14.14 4.19
N LEU A 26 -3.25 -13.95 5.18
CA LEU A 26 -3.08 -14.46 6.54
C LEU A 26 -4.37 -15.10 7.04
N ARG A 27 -4.22 -16.22 7.73
CA ARG A 27 -5.29 -16.83 8.53
C ARG A 27 -4.86 -16.99 9.98
N TRP A 28 -5.86 -17.16 10.84
CA TRP A 28 -5.66 -17.57 12.23
C TRP A 28 -6.20 -18.98 12.40
N PRO A 29 -5.56 -19.85 13.20
CA PRO A 29 -6.10 -21.18 13.45
C PRO A 29 -7.53 -21.08 14.03
N MET A 30 -8.42 -21.97 13.62
CA MET A 30 -9.82 -21.92 14.05
C MET A 30 -9.94 -22.48 15.48
N GLY A 31 -10.81 -21.88 16.31
CA GLY A 31 -11.15 -22.44 17.63
C GLY A 31 -10.22 -22.09 18.80
N LYS A 32 -9.28 -21.14 18.67
CA LYS A 32 -8.52 -20.61 19.81
C LYS A 32 -8.82 -19.13 20.04
N SER A 33 -9.11 -18.76 21.29
CA SER A 33 -9.08 -17.36 21.73
C SER A 33 -7.62 -16.93 21.88
N TYR A 34 -7.05 -16.27 20.86
CA TYR A 34 -5.65 -15.82 20.87
C TYR A 34 -5.38 -14.69 21.86
N SER A 35 -6.41 -13.91 22.18
CA SER A 35 -6.42 -13.01 23.31
C SER A 35 -7.85 -12.91 23.86
N LYS A 36 -7.99 -12.79 25.19
CA LYS A 36 -9.30 -12.60 25.82
C LYS A 36 -9.90 -11.22 25.50
N ASP A 37 -9.04 -10.26 25.17
CA ASP A 37 -9.42 -8.84 25.14
C ASP A 37 -9.53 -8.27 23.72
N TYR A 38 -8.91 -8.90 22.71
CA TYR A 38 -8.85 -8.40 21.34
C TYR A 38 -9.17 -9.47 20.29
N ARG A 39 -9.70 -8.99 19.16
CA ARG A 39 -9.93 -9.80 17.95
C ARG A 39 -9.42 -9.08 16.70
N ILE A 40 -9.06 -9.86 15.69
CA ILE A 40 -8.79 -9.32 14.34
C ILE A 40 -10.12 -8.87 13.73
N VAL A 41 -10.16 -7.63 13.24
CA VAL A 41 -11.32 -7.11 12.49
C VAL A 41 -11.04 -6.95 11.01
N GLY A 42 -9.76 -7.01 10.60
CA GLY A 42 -9.37 -7.13 9.21
C GLY A 42 -7.88 -7.40 9.02
N VAL A 43 -7.54 -7.80 7.80
CA VAL A 43 -6.18 -8.11 7.33
C VAL A 43 -5.96 -7.43 5.99
N TRP A 44 -4.75 -6.89 5.80
CA TRP A 44 -4.32 -6.28 4.55
C TRP A 44 -2.98 -6.87 4.13
N HIS A 45 -2.93 -7.39 2.91
CA HIS A 45 -1.71 -7.72 2.21
C HIS A 45 -1.45 -6.63 1.17
N ASN A 46 -0.29 -5.98 1.27
CA ASN A 46 0.07 -4.88 0.38
C ASN A 46 1.36 -5.20 -0.35
N GLU A 47 1.29 -5.21 -1.67
CA GLU A 47 2.45 -5.24 -2.55
C GLU A 47 2.65 -3.83 -3.12
N PHE A 48 3.84 -3.27 -2.92
CA PHE A 48 4.20 -1.96 -3.46
C PHE A 48 5.28 -2.12 -4.52
N LYS A 49 5.07 -1.51 -5.69
CA LYS A 49 6.08 -1.30 -6.72
C LYS A 49 6.27 0.20 -6.91
N SER A 50 7.50 0.67 -6.73
CA SER A 50 7.84 2.07 -6.99
C SER A 50 8.83 2.18 -8.14
N TYR A 51 8.49 3.03 -9.10
CA TYR A 51 9.29 3.40 -10.25
C TYR A 51 9.70 4.86 -10.07
N LYS A 52 11.00 5.16 -10.19
CA LYS A 52 11.54 6.49 -9.89
C LYS A 52 12.48 6.94 -11.00
N SER A 53 12.24 8.14 -11.50
CA SER A 53 13.19 8.93 -12.28
C SER A 53 13.46 10.26 -11.57
N PRO A 54 14.40 11.08 -12.05
CA PRO A 54 14.56 12.46 -11.58
C PRO A 54 13.28 13.30 -11.77
N SER A 55 12.56 13.09 -12.88
CA SER A 55 11.35 13.82 -13.30
C SER A 55 10.05 13.29 -12.69
N LEU A 56 10.00 12.01 -12.32
CA LEU A 56 8.75 11.31 -12.01
C LEU A 56 8.92 10.29 -10.86
N LYS A 57 7.82 10.03 -10.15
CA LYS A 57 7.66 8.84 -9.31
C LYS A 57 6.28 8.23 -9.56
N LEU A 58 6.24 6.97 -9.94
CA LEU A 58 5.03 6.16 -10.02
C LEU A 58 5.07 5.11 -8.90
N GLU A 59 4.00 5.03 -8.11
CA GLU A 59 3.81 3.99 -7.11
C GLU A 59 2.55 3.21 -7.47
N VAL A 60 2.72 1.92 -7.70
CA VAL A 60 1.61 0.97 -7.92
C VAL A 60 1.52 0.13 -6.66
N ARG A 61 0.33 0.06 -6.08
CA ARG A 61 0.06 -0.71 -4.88
C ARG A 61 -1.08 -1.67 -5.12
N ASN A 62 -0.81 -2.95 -5.01
CA ASN A 62 -1.84 -3.98 -4.97
C ASN A 62 -2.22 -4.19 -3.51
N VAL A 63 -3.48 -3.92 -3.18
CA VAL A 63 -4.01 -4.09 -1.83
C VAL A 63 -5.05 -5.19 -1.86
N ASP A 64 -4.76 -6.28 -1.19
CA ASP A 64 -5.72 -7.34 -0.93
C ASP A 64 -6.19 -7.26 0.53
N ARG A 65 -7.50 -7.14 0.71
CA ARG A 65 -8.13 -6.84 2.00
C ARG A 65 -9.09 -7.93 2.39
N PHE A 66 -9.14 -8.22 3.67
CA PHE A 66 -10.19 -9.01 4.27
C PHE A 66 -10.75 -8.29 5.50
N ILE A 67 -12.07 -8.09 5.56
CA ILE A 67 -12.73 -7.40 6.66
C ILE A 67 -13.76 -8.36 7.27
N PHE A 68 -13.48 -8.85 8.48
CA PHE A 68 -14.31 -9.87 9.14
C PHE A 68 -15.75 -9.40 9.38
N LYS A 69 -15.98 -8.09 9.50
CA LYS A 69 -17.32 -7.52 9.77
C LYS A 69 -18.21 -7.41 8.53
N THR A 70 -17.64 -7.16 7.35
CA THR A 70 -18.39 -6.80 6.14
C THR A 70 -18.28 -7.87 5.04
N GLY A 71 -17.54 -8.95 5.29
CA GLY A 71 -17.37 -10.05 4.35
C GLY A 71 -16.09 -9.94 3.51
N PRO A 72 -15.99 -10.69 2.38
CA PRO A 72 -14.77 -10.75 1.59
C PRO A 72 -14.39 -9.36 1.11
N GLY A 73 -13.24 -8.85 1.56
CA GLY A 73 -12.80 -7.50 1.24
C GLY A 73 -12.44 -7.35 -0.24
N GLU A 74 -12.22 -6.10 -0.65
CA GLU A 74 -11.94 -5.75 -2.04
C GLU A 74 -10.44 -5.82 -2.33
N ALA A 75 -10.07 -6.43 -3.45
CA ALA A 75 -8.74 -6.33 -4.01
C ALA A 75 -8.71 -5.08 -4.90
N THR A 76 -7.87 -4.11 -4.56
CA THR A 76 -7.78 -2.82 -5.26
C THR A 76 -6.36 -2.58 -5.75
N ILE A 77 -6.25 -2.03 -6.95
CA ILE A 77 -4.99 -1.47 -7.46
C ILE A 77 -5.04 0.05 -7.24
N GLU A 78 -4.14 0.56 -6.42
CA GLU A 78 -3.97 1.99 -6.16
C GLU A 78 -2.73 2.49 -6.93
N ILE A 79 -2.89 3.57 -7.71
CA ILE A 79 -1.80 4.18 -8.47
C ILE A 79 -1.58 5.60 -7.96
N ASN A 80 -0.35 5.92 -7.52
CA ASN A 80 0.06 7.27 -7.15
C ASN A 80 1.13 7.78 -8.12
N LEU A 81 0.86 8.91 -8.77
CA LEU A 81 1.79 9.56 -9.69
C LEU A 81 2.26 10.89 -9.11
N LYS A 82 3.58 11.09 -9.05
CA LYS A 82 4.20 12.36 -8.66
C LYS A 82 5.06 12.89 -9.80
N LEU A 83 4.70 14.05 -10.33
CA LEU A 83 5.43 14.78 -11.36
C LEU A 83 6.47 15.69 -10.72
N ARG A 84 7.63 15.14 -10.35
CA ARG A 84 8.67 15.85 -9.59
C ARG A 84 9.19 17.08 -10.34
N ARG A 85 9.39 16.96 -11.65
CA ARG A 85 9.84 18.07 -12.50
C ARG A 85 8.86 19.23 -12.46
N LEU A 86 7.58 18.95 -12.69
CA LEU A 86 6.52 19.96 -12.68
C LEU A 86 6.41 20.64 -11.31
N VAL A 87 6.49 19.88 -10.22
CA VAL A 87 6.51 20.44 -8.86
C VAL A 87 7.70 21.40 -8.68
N SER A 88 8.91 21.01 -9.10
CA SER A 88 10.10 21.86 -9.01
C SER A 88 10.01 23.11 -9.89
N GLU A 89 9.45 22.99 -11.10
CA GLU A 89 9.28 24.12 -12.03
C GLU A 89 8.25 25.14 -11.52
N ILE A 90 7.14 24.67 -10.92
CA ILE A 90 6.16 25.53 -10.24
C ILE A 90 6.81 26.24 -9.05
N GLN A 91 7.52 25.52 -8.19
CA GLN A 91 8.20 26.09 -7.02
C GLN A 91 9.26 27.13 -7.41
N ALA A 92 9.93 26.94 -8.54
CA ALA A 92 10.91 27.87 -9.08
C ALA A 92 10.29 29.06 -9.82
N GLY A 93 8.96 29.16 -9.90
CA GLY A 93 8.26 30.21 -10.65
C GLY A 93 8.50 30.15 -12.16
N LYS A 94 8.98 29.02 -12.68
CA LYS A 94 9.33 28.83 -14.10
C LYS A 94 8.11 28.54 -14.98
N ILE A 95 7.01 28.13 -14.36
CA ILE A 95 5.74 27.79 -15.02
C ILE A 95 4.65 28.68 -14.43
N ALA A 96 3.99 29.44 -15.29
CA ALA A 96 2.76 30.13 -14.91
C ALA A 96 1.67 29.09 -14.60
N THR A 97 0.79 29.36 -13.64
CA THR A 97 -0.26 28.42 -13.25
C THR A 97 -1.13 27.99 -14.44
N ASP A 98 -1.29 28.86 -15.43
CA ASP A 98 -2.04 28.61 -16.66
C ASP A 98 -1.34 27.64 -17.64
N SER A 99 -0.03 27.41 -17.48
CA SER A 99 0.77 26.48 -18.31
C SER A 99 1.06 25.14 -17.62
N ILE A 100 0.38 24.83 -16.50
CA ILE A 100 0.47 23.53 -15.83
C ILE A 100 0.05 22.38 -16.78
N TYR A 101 -0.93 22.62 -17.67
CA TYR A 101 -1.40 21.62 -18.62
C TYR A 101 -0.32 21.16 -19.61
N SER A 102 0.51 22.08 -20.13
CA SER A 102 1.60 21.71 -21.04
C SER A 102 2.71 20.95 -20.32
N GLY A 103 3.09 21.39 -19.12
CA GLY A 103 4.07 20.68 -18.30
C GLY A 103 3.59 19.27 -17.93
N PHE A 104 2.30 19.10 -17.66
CA PHE A 104 1.69 17.79 -17.41
C PHE A 104 1.80 16.87 -18.63
N LYS A 105 1.47 17.38 -19.83
CA LYS A 105 1.54 16.63 -21.09
C LYS A 105 2.95 16.14 -21.42
N ASP A 106 3.97 16.96 -21.15
CA ASP A 106 5.37 16.58 -21.39
C ASP A 106 5.84 15.46 -20.47
N ASN A 107 5.41 15.47 -19.19
CA ASN A 107 5.73 14.38 -18.26
C ASN A 107 5.02 13.06 -18.63
N LEU A 108 3.80 13.11 -19.18
CA LEU A 108 3.11 11.90 -19.66
C LEU A 108 3.81 11.27 -20.85
N ARG A 109 4.28 12.09 -21.80
CA ARG A 109 5.06 11.61 -22.95
C ARG A 109 6.36 10.96 -22.52
N GLU A 110 7.01 11.50 -21.49
CA GLU A 110 8.18 10.86 -20.89
C GLU A 110 7.80 9.47 -20.36
N LEU A 111 6.67 9.34 -19.67
CA LEU A 111 6.16 8.07 -19.14
C LEU A 111 5.86 7.04 -20.24
N GLU A 112 5.23 7.47 -21.34
CA GLU A 112 4.98 6.64 -22.53
C GLU A 112 6.28 6.21 -23.23
N SER A 113 7.30 7.07 -23.23
CA SER A 113 8.61 6.78 -23.84
C SER A 113 9.46 5.77 -23.07
N LEU A 114 9.09 5.44 -21.82
CA LEU A 114 9.79 4.45 -21.00
C LEU A 114 9.57 3.00 -21.48
N GLY A 115 8.72 2.76 -22.47
CA GLY A 115 8.41 1.42 -23.00
C GLY A 115 7.58 0.60 -22.00
N ASP A 116 7.52 -0.73 -22.19
CA ASP A 116 6.84 -1.64 -21.26
C ASP A 116 7.31 -1.33 -19.82
N PRO A 117 6.40 -0.92 -18.90
CA PRO A 117 6.75 -0.36 -17.58
C PRO A 117 7.61 -1.26 -16.69
N LEU A 118 7.90 -2.49 -17.13
CA LEU A 118 8.71 -3.48 -16.44
C LEU A 118 10.21 -3.42 -16.75
N VAL A 119 10.68 -2.74 -17.80
CA VAL A 119 12.07 -2.95 -18.28
C VAL A 119 12.99 -1.72 -18.17
N LYS A 120 12.48 -0.49 -18.10
CA LYS A 120 13.35 0.70 -18.10
C LYS A 120 12.97 1.78 -17.09
N VAL A 121 13.11 1.52 -15.80
CA VAL A 121 13.22 2.61 -14.81
C VAL A 121 14.20 2.21 -13.70
N GLY A 122 15.06 3.16 -13.32
CA GLY A 122 16.01 3.01 -12.22
C GLY A 122 15.37 2.46 -10.93
N LYS A 123 16.18 1.68 -10.19
CA LYS A 123 15.91 1.05 -8.89
C LYS A 123 14.42 0.75 -8.62
N ILE A 124 13.96 -0.41 -9.11
CA ILE A 124 12.71 -1.01 -8.68
C ILE A 124 12.87 -1.41 -7.21
N VAL A 125 11.96 -0.92 -6.36
CA VAL A 125 11.84 -1.38 -4.97
C VAL A 125 10.50 -2.08 -4.84
N VAL A 126 10.55 -3.37 -4.57
CA VAL A 126 9.38 -4.16 -4.18
C VAL A 126 9.37 -4.24 -2.66
N GLN A 127 8.25 -3.88 -2.04
CA GLN A 127 8.07 -4.04 -0.60
C GLN A 127 6.75 -4.77 -0.32
N LEU A 128 6.84 -5.78 0.54
CA LEU A 128 5.71 -6.59 0.98
C LEU A 128 5.44 -6.30 2.46
N TRP A 129 4.20 -5.99 2.81
CA TRP A 129 3.82 -5.74 4.19
C TRP A 129 2.45 -6.31 4.50
N TYR A 130 2.35 -6.94 5.67
CA TYR A 130 1.09 -7.32 6.27
C TYR A 130 0.69 -6.29 7.33
N ARG A 131 -0.61 -5.94 7.34
CA ARG A 131 -1.20 -5.13 8.40
C ARG A 131 -2.42 -5.86 8.96
N ALA A 132 -2.48 -5.99 10.27
CA ALA A 132 -3.66 -6.47 10.99
C ALA A 132 -4.28 -5.31 11.77
N THR A 133 -5.61 -5.20 11.72
CA THR A 133 -6.36 -4.27 12.58
C THR A 133 -7.04 -5.05 13.68
N VAL A 134 -6.80 -4.64 14.92
CA VAL A 134 -7.39 -5.25 16.12
C VAL A 134 -8.41 -4.32 16.75
N ALA A 135 -9.44 -4.89 17.37
CA ALA A 135 -10.40 -4.15 18.17
C ALA A 135 -10.64 -4.89 19.49
N PRO A 136 -11.00 -4.18 20.58
CA PRO A 136 -11.43 -4.82 21.81
C PRO A 136 -12.61 -5.77 21.57
N ASN A 137 -12.66 -6.85 22.33
CA ASN A 137 -13.84 -7.71 22.42
C ASN A 137 -14.97 -6.90 23.08
N ARG A 138 -16.17 -7.01 22.52
CA ARG A 138 -17.40 -6.44 23.10
C ARG A 138 -18.10 -7.52 23.90
#